data_AF-A0A1X7RLH1-F1
#
_entry.id   AF-A0A1X7RLH1-F1
#
_cell.length_a   1.000
_cell.length_b   1.000
_cell.length_c   1.000
_cell.angle_alpha   90.00
_cell.angle_beta   90.00
_cell.angle_gamma   90.00
#
_symmetry.space_group_name_H-M   'P 1'
#
loop_
_entity.id
_entity.type
_entity.pdbx_description
1 polymer ?
#
loop_
_entity_poly.entity_id
_entity_poly.type
_entity_poly.pdbx_seq_one_letter_code
_entity_poly.pdbx_strand_id
1 'polypeptide(L)'
;MSYLEPTTGDDRVNELRLWLSGSITRADYFTSTHHSLSDLHEALHEGVKEIDVILDQQLFQLIALARSATYNIELSDDAFFDGRKIDVEELRSMSIIERLGRRHTIRCLKLAQAEIEWQNHEIGRLQVHMNNAAEMITAKLRNKFSYHPLTRRIVDREPKQAQEGSSTDSSQETRAGTEEGEVLEGQDERESAEELEERFAERQDSAMMDTEMEMDIDTEEDDDDDNQKEKVG
;
A
#
# COMPACT_ATOMS: atom_id res chain seq x y z
N MET A 1 -19.66 10.10 -5.96
CA MET A 1 -20.34 8.89 -5.45
C MET A 1 -19.47 7.72 -5.85
N SER A 2 -19.01 6.95 -4.86
CA SER A 2 -18.31 5.68 -5.09
C SER A 2 -19.31 4.55 -5.33
N TYR A 3 -18.95 3.58 -6.16
CA TYR A 3 -19.70 2.33 -6.34
C TYR A 3 -19.49 1.35 -5.18
N LEU A 4 -18.53 1.62 -4.29
CA LEU A 4 -18.24 0.82 -3.11
C LEU A 4 -18.85 1.39 -1.83
N GLU A 5 -19.58 2.50 -1.91
CA GLU A 5 -20.34 3.02 -0.77
C GLU A 5 -21.44 2.00 -0.38
N PRO A 6 -21.55 1.62 0.91
CA PRO A 6 -22.63 0.77 1.38
C PRO A 6 -23.98 1.43 1.10
N THR A 7 -24.92 0.66 0.56
CA THR A 7 -26.31 1.13 0.33
C THR A 7 -27.23 0.54 1.39
N THR A 8 -28.45 1.05 1.53
CA THR A 8 -29.47 0.48 2.45
C THR A 8 -30.02 -0.89 1.99
N GLY A 9 -29.36 -1.56 1.05
CA GLY A 9 -29.76 -2.83 0.44
C GLY A 9 -29.14 -4.06 1.13
N ASP A 10 -28.71 -5.03 0.34
CA ASP A 10 -28.20 -6.34 0.81
C ASP A 10 -26.89 -6.19 1.61
N ASP A 11 -26.96 -6.56 2.90
CA ASP A 11 -25.84 -6.53 3.85
C ASP A 11 -24.61 -7.32 3.35
N ARG A 12 -24.80 -8.38 2.55
CA ARG A 12 -23.70 -9.23 2.08
C ARG A 12 -22.92 -8.60 0.96
N VAL A 13 -23.60 -7.95 0.01
CA VAL A 13 -22.93 -7.20 -1.06
C VAL A 13 -22.24 -5.97 -0.47
N ASN A 14 -22.86 -5.33 0.53
CA ASN A 14 -22.23 -4.24 1.27
C ASN A 14 -20.95 -4.67 1.99
N GLU A 15 -20.93 -5.86 2.61
CA GLU A 15 -19.71 -6.41 3.21
C GLU A 15 -18.60 -6.60 2.16
N LEU A 16 -18.94 -7.12 0.97
CA LEU A 16 -17.99 -7.27 -0.13
C LEU A 16 -17.48 -5.92 -0.66
N ARG A 17 -18.32 -4.89 -0.71
CA ARG A 17 -17.91 -3.52 -1.07
C ARG A 17 -16.93 -2.95 -0.05
N LEU A 18 -17.21 -3.12 1.24
CA LEU A 18 -16.32 -2.69 2.32
C LEU A 18 -14.98 -3.46 2.29
N TRP A 19 -15.00 -4.72 1.89
CA TRP A 19 -13.77 -5.47 1.65
C TRP A 19 -13.01 -4.92 0.44
N LEU A 20 -13.67 -4.68 -0.69
CA LEU A 20 -13.06 -4.10 -1.90
C LEU A 20 -12.46 -2.71 -1.64
N SER A 21 -13.10 -1.89 -0.80
CA SER A 21 -12.59 -0.57 -0.42
C SER A 21 -11.41 -0.64 0.55
N GLY A 22 -11.06 -1.83 1.05
CA GLY A 22 -10.00 -2.02 2.04
C GLY A 22 -10.42 -1.74 3.49
N SER A 23 -11.70 -1.48 3.75
CA SER A 23 -12.22 -1.28 5.11
C SER A 23 -12.26 -2.59 5.91
N ILE A 24 -12.35 -3.74 5.21
CA ILE A 24 -12.21 -5.08 5.79
C ILE A 24 -10.93 -5.71 5.25
N THR A 25 -9.97 -6.03 6.12
CA THR A 25 -8.62 -6.49 5.75
C THR A 25 -8.31 -7.94 6.19
N ARG A 26 -9.33 -8.73 6.53
CA ARG A 26 -9.17 -10.13 6.98
C ARG A 26 -8.50 -10.99 5.90
N ALA A 27 -7.42 -11.68 6.26
CA ALA A 27 -6.65 -12.52 5.33
C ALA A 27 -7.43 -13.76 4.84
N ASP A 28 -8.31 -14.28 5.68
CA ASP A 28 -9.13 -15.47 5.48
C ASP A 28 -10.56 -15.14 5.02
N TYR A 29 -10.79 -13.91 4.52
CA TYR A 29 -12.13 -13.37 4.25
C TYR A 29 -13.04 -14.32 3.46
N PHE A 30 -12.57 -14.86 2.33
CA PHE A 30 -13.36 -15.78 1.49
C PHE A 30 -13.45 -17.22 2.02
N THR A 31 -12.67 -17.57 3.05
CA THR A 31 -12.74 -18.88 3.71
C THR A 31 -13.65 -18.87 4.93
N SER A 32 -13.82 -17.73 5.60
CA SER A 32 -14.70 -17.58 6.78
C SER A 32 -16.09 -17.02 6.48
N THR A 33 -16.32 -16.47 5.27
CA THR A 33 -17.61 -15.93 4.85
C THR A 33 -18.23 -16.73 3.69
N HIS A 34 -19.53 -16.98 3.78
CA HIS A 34 -20.28 -17.70 2.74
C HIS A 34 -21.10 -16.74 1.87
N HIS A 35 -20.43 -16.07 0.94
CA HIS A 35 -21.08 -15.27 -0.10
C HIS A 35 -21.66 -16.16 -1.21
N SER A 36 -22.85 -15.83 -1.70
CA SER A 36 -23.41 -16.49 -2.88
C SER A 36 -22.55 -16.16 -4.11
N LEU A 37 -22.63 -16.97 -5.18
CA LEU A 37 -21.88 -16.64 -6.40
C LEU A 37 -22.40 -15.34 -7.04
N SER A 38 -23.72 -15.09 -6.93
CA SER A 38 -24.35 -13.86 -7.40
C SER A 38 -23.80 -12.64 -6.67
N ASP A 39 -23.64 -12.72 -5.35
CA ASP A 39 -23.13 -11.62 -4.52
C ASP A 39 -21.69 -11.27 -4.94
N LEU A 40 -20.87 -12.30 -5.21
CA LEU A 40 -19.50 -12.12 -5.70
C LEU A 40 -19.45 -11.51 -7.10
N HIS A 41 -20.37 -11.89 -7.99
CA HIS A 41 -20.48 -11.31 -9.33
C HIS A 41 -20.87 -9.84 -9.27
N GLU A 42 -21.88 -9.52 -8.45
CA GLU A 42 -22.34 -8.14 -8.25
C GLU A 42 -21.22 -7.26 -7.68
N ALA A 43 -20.56 -7.71 -6.61
CA ALA A 43 -19.43 -6.99 -6.03
C ALA A 43 -18.27 -6.81 -7.02
N LEU A 44 -17.98 -7.82 -7.85
CA LEU A 44 -16.92 -7.71 -8.86
C LEU A 44 -17.28 -6.64 -9.90
N HIS A 45 -18.53 -6.62 -10.35
CA HIS A 45 -19.00 -5.64 -11.31
C HIS A 45 -18.94 -4.21 -10.75
N GLU A 46 -19.27 -4.03 -9.48
CA GLU A 46 -19.15 -2.74 -8.80
C GLU A 46 -17.69 -2.32 -8.60
N GLY A 47 -16.80 -3.27 -8.23
CA GLY A 47 -15.37 -3.00 -8.16
C GLY A 47 -14.77 -2.61 -9.51
N VAL A 48 -15.19 -3.26 -10.59
CA VAL A 48 -14.77 -2.90 -11.96
C VAL A 48 -15.28 -1.50 -12.34
N LYS A 49 -16.53 -1.16 -11.99
CA LYS A 49 -17.05 0.20 -12.20
C LYS A 49 -16.30 1.26 -11.39
N GLU A 50 -15.94 0.95 -10.14
CA GLU A 50 -15.13 1.87 -9.32
C GLU A 50 -13.80 2.18 -10.00
N ILE A 51 -13.11 1.16 -10.51
CA ILE A 51 -11.84 1.33 -11.23
C ILE A 51 -12.05 2.15 -12.51
N ASP A 52 -12.93 1.69 -13.40
CA ASP A 52 -13.08 2.23 -14.75
C ASP A 52 -13.72 3.63 -14.79
N VAL A 53 -14.79 3.81 -14.01
CA VAL A 53 -15.64 5.00 -14.09
C VAL A 53 -15.17 6.08 -13.13
N ILE A 54 -14.62 5.70 -11.97
CA ILE A 54 -14.25 6.66 -10.93
C ILE A 54 -12.73 6.87 -10.91
N LEU A 55 -11.98 5.83 -10.57
CA LEU A 55 -10.56 5.99 -10.24
C LEU A 55 -9.68 6.25 -11.47
N ASP A 56 -9.90 5.54 -12.58
CA ASP A 56 -9.19 5.77 -13.85
C ASP A 56 -9.46 7.20 -14.34
N GLN A 57 -10.71 7.65 -14.32
CA GLN A 57 -11.06 9.02 -14.71
C GLN A 57 -10.41 10.06 -13.82
N GLN A 58 -10.42 9.86 -12.49
CA GLN A 58 -9.76 10.76 -11.55
C GLN A 58 -8.25 10.82 -11.80
N LEU A 59 -7.61 9.67 -12.01
CA LEU A 59 -6.17 9.60 -12.27
C LEU A 59 -5.80 10.30 -13.58
N PHE A 60 -6.57 10.11 -14.66
CA PHE A 60 -6.38 10.85 -15.92
C PHE A 60 -6.49 12.37 -15.73
N GLN A 61 -7.52 12.83 -15.01
CA GLN A 61 -7.70 14.26 -14.72
C GLN A 61 -6.54 14.81 -13.88
N LEU A 62 -6.08 14.05 -12.89
CA LEU A 62 -5.00 14.45 -12.00
C LEU A 62 -3.65 14.52 -12.74
N ILE A 63 -3.36 13.55 -13.62
CA ILE A 63 -2.15 13.58 -14.45
C ILE A 63 -2.16 14.80 -15.38
N ALA A 64 -3.30 15.08 -16.03
CA ALA A 64 -3.45 16.26 -16.87
C ALA A 64 -3.22 17.56 -16.07
N LEU A 65 -3.77 17.63 -14.85
CA LEU A 65 -3.58 18.77 -13.97
C LEU A 65 -2.13 18.92 -13.51
N ALA A 66 -1.45 17.83 -13.13
CA ALA A 66 -0.06 17.82 -12.70
C ALA A 66 0.91 18.33 -13.78
N ARG A 67 0.60 18.09 -15.06
CA ARG A 67 1.37 18.61 -16.21
C ARG A 67 1.12 20.09 -16.51
N SER A 68 0.06 20.68 -15.95
CA SER A 68 -0.27 22.09 -16.20
C SER A 68 0.82 23.02 -15.69
N ALA A 69 0.86 24.25 -16.21
CA ALA A 69 1.85 25.26 -15.82
C ALA A 69 1.84 25.59 -14.31
N THR A 70 0.73 25.31 -13.62
CA THR A 70 0.60 25.51 -12.17
C THR A 70 1.54 24.60 -11.37
N TYR A 71 1.74 23.37 -11.83
CA TYR A 71 2.48 22.33 -11.10
C TYR A 71 3.77 21.89 -11.83
N ASN A 72 3.78 21.96 -13.16
CA ASN A 72 4.91 21.67 -14.04
C ASN A 72 5.65 20.36 -13.72
N ILE A 73 4.88 19.28 -13.53
CA ILE A 73 5.38 17.94 -13.25
C ILE A 73 5.45 17.14 -14.55
N GLU A 74 6.63 16.61 -14.89
CA GLU A 74 6.82 15.65 -15.96
C GLU A 74 6.39 14.25 -15.52
N LEU A 75 5.50 13.67 -16.34
CA LEU A 75 4.83 12.39 -16.11
C LEU A 75 4.72 11.63 -17.44
N SER A 76 4.87 10.31 -17.40
CA SER A 76 4.49 9.42 -18.51
C SER A 76 3.12 8.80 -18.21
N ASP A 77 2.18 8.86 -19.16
CA ASP A 77 0.84 8.25 -18.99
C ASP A 77 0.95 6.73 -18.86
N ASP A 78 1.76 6.12 -19.73
CA ASP A 78 1.96 4.68 -19.79
C ASP A 78 2.42 4.10 -18.45
N ALA A 79 3.25 4.84 -17.71
CA ALA A 79 3.79 4.38 -16.43
C ALA A 79 2.70 4.12 -15.37
N PHE A 80 1.53 4.77 -15.43
CA PHE A 80 0.45 4.58 -14.46
C PHE A 80 -0.39 3.33 -14.75
N PHE A 81 -0.51 2.97 -16.03
CA PHE A 81 -1.37 1.88 -16.48
C PHE A 81 -0.58 0.61 -16.80
N ASP A 82 0.73 0.72 -17.01
CA ASP A 82 1.61 -0.43 -17.22
C ASP A 82 1.58 -1.38 -16.01
N GLY A 83 1.63 -2.67 -16.31
CA GLY A 83 1.61 -3.74 -15.32
C GLY A 83 0.26 -4.01 -14.64
N ARG A 84 -0.84 -3.33 -15.05
CA ARG A 84 -2.20 -3.65 -14.57
C ARG A 84 -2.52 -5.13 -14.85
N LYS A 85 -3.00 -5.85 -13.85
CA LYS A 85 -3.26 -7.30 -13.92
C LYS A 85 -4.72 -7.67 -14.11
N ILE A 86 -5.64 -6.77 -13.74
CA ILE A 86 -7.06 -6.95 -13.98
C ILE A 86 -7.43 -6.42 -15.37
N ASP A 87 -8.11 -7.25 -16.16
CA ASP A 87 -8.66 -6.83 -17.44
C ASP A 87 -10.01 -6.14 -17.22
N VAL A 88 -9.95 -4.82 -17.00
CA VAL A 88 -11.12 -3.99 -16.73
C VAL A 88 -12.03 -3.90 -17.97
N GLU A 89 -11.46 -3.91 -19.17
CA GLU A 89 -12.22 -3.79 -20.42
C GLU A 89 -13.09 -5.01 -20.66
N GLU A 90 -12.52 -6.22 -20.47
CA GLU A 90 -13.28 -7.47 -20.58
C GLU A 90 -14.34 -7.59 -19.48
N LEU A 91 -13.99 -7.24 -18.24
CA LEU A 91 -14.88 -7.38 -17.08
C LEU A 91 -15.94 -6.29 -16.98
N ARG A 92 -15.92 -5.25 -17.83
CA ARG A 92 -16.93 -4.18 -17.84
C ARG A 92 -18.35 -4.71 -18.06
N SER A 93 -18.50 -5.82 -18.78
CA SER A 93 -19.80 -6.41 -19.07
C SER A 93 -20.23 -7.39 -17.99
N MET A 94 -21.36 -7.11 -17.34
CA MET A 94 -21.96 -8.02 -16.35
C MET A 94 -22.19 -9.43 -16.92
N SER A 95 -22.56 -9.53 -18.20
CA SER A 95 -22.75 -10.83 -18.87
C SER A 95 -21.49 -11.69 -18.96
N ILE A 96 -20.30 -11.07 -18.94
CA ILE A 96 -19.03 -11.79 -18.89
C ILE A 96 -18.79 -12.25 -17.45
N ILE A 97 -19.01 -11.36 -16.48
CA ILE A 97 -18.85 -11.66 -15.05
C ILE A 97 -19.73 -12.84 -14.61
N GLU A 98 -21.00 -12.87 -15.02
CA GLU A 98 -21.94 -13.92 -14.66
C GLU A 98 -21.53 -15.31 -15.16
N ARG A 99 -20.68 -15.39 -16.19
CA ARG A 99 -20.14 -16.65 -16.72
C ARG A 99 -18.94 -17.17 -15.93
N LEU A 100 -18.39 -16.37 -15.02
CA LEU A 100 -17.22 -16.73 -14.23
C LEU A 100 -17.59 -17.69 -13.10
N GLY A 101 -16.82 -18.75 -12.95
CA GLY A 101 -16.94 -19.64 -11.79
C GLY A 101 -16.37 -18.99 -10.51
N ARG A 102 -16.87 -19.42 -9.34
CA ARG A 102 -16.50 -18.86 -8.02
C ARG A 102 -15.01 -18.60 -7.82
N ARG A 103 -14.15 -19.59 -8.11
CA ARG A 103 -12.69 -19.47 -7.93
C ARG A 103 -12.12 -18.32 -8.78
N HIS A 104 -12.61 -18.17 -10.00
CA HIS A 104 -12.16 -17.11 -10.90
C HIS A 104 -12.69 -15.75 -10.45
N THR A 105 -13.97 -15.65 -10.08
CA THR A 105 -14.56 -14.42 -9.53
C THR A 105 -13.80 -13.92 -8.30
N ILE A 106 -13.46 -14.81 -7.36
CA ILE A 106 -12.67 -14.46 -6.17
C ILE A 106 -11.27 -13.96 -6.55
N ARG A 107 -10.63 -14.59 -7.54
CA ARG A 107 -9.32 -14.11 -8.04
C ARG A 107 -9.45 -12.70 -8.62
N CYS A 108 -10.46 -12.44 -9.44
CA CYS A 108 -10.71 -11.12 -10.02
C CYS A 108 -11.03 -10.08 -8.94
N LEU A 109 -11.80 -10.44 -7.91
CA LEU A 109 -12.07 -9.57 -6.76
C LEU A 109 -10.78 -9.18 -6.02
N LYS A 110 -9.86 -10.12 -5.80
CA LYS A 110 -8.54 -9.81 -5.20
C LYS A 110 -7.69 -8.89 -6.07
N LEU A 111 -7.71 -9.10 -7.39
CA LEU A 111 -7.03 -8.21 -8.33
C LEU A 111 -7.67 -6.81 -8.35
N ALA A 112 -9.00 -6.73 -8.29
CA ALA A 112 -9.74 -5.48 -8.23
C ALA A 112 -9.42 -4.72 -6.94
N GLN A 113 -9.44 -5.38 -5.78
CA GLN A 113 -9.07 -4.77 -4.50
C GLN A 113 -7.66 -4.20 -4.54
N ALA A 114 -6.68 -4.98 -5.04
CA ALA A 114 -5.30 -4.52 -5.16
C ALA A 114 -5.16 -3.34 -6.13
N GLU A 115 -5.93 -3.32 -7.22
CA GLU A 115 -5.98 -2.18 -8.15
C GLU A 115 -6.54 -0.93 -7.48
N ILE A 116 -7.67 -1.05 -6.78
CA ILE A 116 -8.34 0.03 -6.06
C ILE A 116 -7.41 0.62 -5.00
N GLU A 117 -6.76 -0.23 -4.20
CA GLU A 117 -5.78 0.20 -3.19
C GLU A 117 -4.62 0.95 -3.82
N TRP A 118 -4.04 0.39 -4.88
CA TRP A 118 -2.91 1.02 -5.57
C TRP A 118 -3.29 2.38 -6.14
N GLN A 119 -4.44 2.49 -6.83
CA GLN A 119 -4.87 3.75 -7.44
C GLN A 119 -5.18 4.83 -6.41
N ASN A 120 -5.88 4.48 -5.32
CA ASN A 120 -6.15 5.41 -4.23
C ASN A 120 -4.85 5.96 -3.62
N HIS A 121 -3.87 5.08 -3.38
CA HIS A 121 -2.57 5.50 -2.87
C HIS A 121 -1.81 6.38 -3.88
N GLU A 122 -1.86 6.02 -5.17
CA GLU A 122 -1.19 6.77 -6.23
C GLU A 122 -1.80 8.18 -6.42
N ILE A 123 -3.13 8.29 -6.39
CA ILE A 123 -3.86 9.56 -6.43
C ILE A 123 -3.43 10.44 -5.25
N GLY A 124 -3.47 9.91 -4.03
CA GLY A 124 -3.08 10.66 -2.83
C GLY A 124 -1.61 11.11 -2.89
N ARG A 125 -0.71 10.24 -3.35
CA ARG A 125 0.71 10.56 -3.49
C ARG A 125 0.92 11.67 -4.53
N LEU A 126 0.31 11.57 -5.71
CA LEU A 126 0.44 12.59 -6.75
C LEU A 126 -0.11 13.94 -6.27
N GLN A 127 -1.24 13.97 -5.56
CA GLN A 127 -1.77 15.21 -4.96
C GLN A 127 -0.79 15.89 -4.00
N VAL A 128 -0.11 15.12 -3.13
CA VAL A 128 0.92 15.67 -2.24
C VAL A 128 2.09 16.25 -3.03
N HIS A 129 2.56 15.54 -4.06
CA HIS A 129 3.63 16.05 -4.93
C HIS A 129 3.22 17.31 -5.69
N MET A 130 1.96 17.41 -6.11
CA MET A 130 1.41 18.62 -6.72
C MET A 130 1.37 19.79 -5.74
N ASN A 131 0.89 19.58 -4.52
CA ASN A 131 0.88 20.65 -3.50
C ASN A 131 2.30 21.15 -3.20
N ASN A 132 3.25 20.24 -3.01
CA ASN A 132 4.66 20.59 -2.81
C ASN A 132 5.25 21.33 -4.03
N ALA A 133 4.91 20.91 -5.25
CA ALA A 133 5.36 21.57 -6.46
C ALA A 133 4.81 23.00 -6.56
N ALA A 134 3.53 23.20 -6.27
CA ALA A 134 2.90 24.51 -6.26
C ALA A 134 3.57 25.45 -5.24
N GLU A 135 3.81 24.98 -4.01
CA GLU A 135 4.49 25.76 -2.97
C GLU A 135 5.91 26.19 -3.41
N MET A 136 6.68 25.26 -3.99
CA MET A 136 8.04 25.53 -4.46
C MET A 136 8.09 26.48 -5.67
N ILE A 137 7.08 26.43 -6.55
CA ILE A 137 6.92 27.36 -7.67
C ILE A 137 6.57 28.75 -7.15
N THR A 138 5.60 28.85 -6.23
CA THR A 138 5.21 30.12 -5.61
C THR A 138 6.38 30.76 -4.86
N ALA A 139 7.19 29.95 -4.16
CA ALA A 139 8.42 30.40 -3.49
C ALA A 139 9.59 30.69 -4.45
N LYS A 140 9.43 30.46 -5.76
CA LYS A 140 10.45 30.64 -6.81
C LYS A 140 11.73 29.82 -6.59
N LEU A 141 11.64 28.70 -5.87
CA LEU A 141 12.79 27.86 -5.54
C LEU A 141 13.08 26.84 -6.66
N ARG A 142 12.03 26.30 -7.27
CA ARG A 142 12.13 25.31 -8.35
C ARG A 142 10.90 25.43 -9.23
N ASN A 143 11.09 25.28 -10.54
CA ASN A 143 10.04 25.48 -11.52
C ASN A 143 9.63 24.21 -12.27
N LYS A 144 10.29 23.07 -12.06
CA LYS A 144 10.06 21.83 -12.82
C LYS A 144 10.30 20.59 -11.97
N PHE A 145 9.39 19.63 -12.01
CA PHE A 145 9.44 18.40 -11.22
C PHE A 145 9.29 17.16 -12.11
N SER A 146 9.72 16.01 -11.61
CA SER A 146 9.56 14.71 -12.27
C SER A 146 8.92 13.75 -11.29
N TYR A 147 7.96 12.95 -11.74
CA TYR A 147 7.27 12.00 -10.87
C TYR A 147 7.14 10.64 -11.55
N HIS A 148 7.29 9.59 -10.75
CA HIS A 148 7.20 8.21 -11.19
C HIS A 148 6.22 7.45 -10.29
N PRO A 149 5.26 6.70 -10.86
CA PRO A 149 4.30 5.92 -10.10
C PRO A 149 4.95 4.73 -9.40
N LEU A 150 4.30 4.19 -8.36
CA LEU A 150 4.82 3.05 -7.62
C LEU A 150 4.62 1.77 -8.44
N THR A 151 5.58 0.85 -8.35
CA THR A 151 5.41 -0.49 -8.93
C THR A 151 4.23 -1.20 -8.27
N ARG A 152 3.33 -1.76 -9.09
CA ARG A 152 2.18 -2.55 -8.63
C ARG A 152 2.66 -3.77 -7.85
N ARG A 153 2.17 -3.96 -6.61
CA ARG A 153 2.49 -5.14 -5.81
C ARG A 153 1.73 -6.34 -6.36
N ILE A 154 2.45 -7.39 -6.75
CA ILE A 154 1.85 -8.66 -7.17
C ILE A 154 1.42 -9.38 -5.89
N VAL A 155 0.12 -9.49 -5.66
CA VAL A 155 -0.45 -10.29 -4.56
C VAL A 155 -0.48 -11.76 -4.97
N ASP A 156 0.68 -12.33 -5.30
CA ASP A 156 0.87 -13.79 -5.39
C ASP A 156 1.40 -14.29 -4.04
N ARG A 157 0.63 -14.04 -2.97
CA ARG A 157 0.76 -14.87 -1.76
C ARG A 157 -0.10 -16.11 -1.96
N GLU A 158 0.34 -17.01 -2.84
CA GLU A 158 0.01 -18.41 -2.63
C GLU A 158 0.72 -18.83 -1.34
N PRO A 159 0.03 -19.43 -0.36
CA PRO A 159 0.69 -19.97 0.82
C PRO A 159 1.67 -21.02 0.31
N LYS A 160 2.97 -20.82 0.60
CA LYS A 160 3.98 -21.86 0.38
C LYS A 160 3.46 -23.11 1.05
N GLN A 161 3.03 -24.11 0.27
CA GLN A 161 2.86 -25.44 0.81
C GLN A 161 4.21 -25.80 1.44
N ALA A 162 4.18 -26.11 2.74
CA ALA A 162 5.33 -26.64 3.42
C ALA A 162 5.84 -27.80 2.57
N GLN A 163 7.05 -27.63 2.03
CA GLN A 163 7.76 -28.69 1.35
C GLN A 163 7.98 -29.76 2.40
N GLU A 164 7.10 -30.76 2.43
CA GLU A 164 7.26 -31.95 3.25
C GLU A 164 8.65 -32.50 2.96
N GLY A 165 9.47 -32.46 4.00
CA GLY A 165 10.84 -32.93 3.96
C GLY A 165 10.83 -34.38 3.54
N SER A 166 11.45 -34.62 2.38
CA SER A 166 12.15 -35.85 2.06
C SER A 166 12.88 -36.37 3.30
N SER A 167 12.45 -37.53 3.80
CA SER A 167 13.28 -38.41 4.62
C SER A 167 12.76 -39.84 4.45
N THR A 168 13.13 -40.46 3.33
CA THR A 168 13.31 -41.90 3.29
C THR A 168 14.71 -42.20 3.80
N ASP A 169 14.84 -42.53 5.08
CA ASP A 169 15.83 -43.52 5.49
C ASP A 169 15.34 -44.30 6.72
N SER A 170 15.62 -45.60 6.66
CA SER A 170 15.14 -46.66 7.54
C SER A 170 15.88 -46.68 8.87
N SER A 171 15.19 -47.07 9.95
CA SER A 171 15.71 -48.08 10.90
C SER A 171 14.66 -48.53 11.92
N GLN A 172 14.40 -49.85 11.85
CA GLN A 172 13.89 -50.84 12.81
C GLN A 172 13.27 -50.47 14.18
N GLU A 173 12.09 -51.09 14.38
CA GLU A 173 11.61 -51.90 15.52
C GLU A 173 12.03 -51.55 16.96
N THR A 174 11.03 -51.37 17.83
CA THR A 174 10.75 -52.32 18.92
C THR A 174 9.34 -52.12 19.52
N ARG A 175 8.93 -53.10 20.31
CA ARG A 175 7.59 -53.61 20.58
C ARG A 175 7.16 -53.34 22.04
N ALA A 176 5.84 -53.29 22.24
CA ALA A 176 5.05 -53.61 23.46
C ALA A 176 4.57 -52.48 24.40
N GLY A 177 3.24 -52.49 24.63
CA GLY A 177 2.57 -52.38 25.94
C GLY A 177 2.02 -51.00 26.32
N THR A 178 0.70 -50.79 26.35
CA THR A 178 -0.31 -50.98 27.44
C THR A 178 -0.57 -49.69 28.25
N GLU A 179 -1.85 -49.43 28.53
CA GLU A 179 -2.44 -48.55 29.58
C GLU A 179 -2.33 -47.02 29.35
N GLU A 180 -3.42 -46.31 29.04
CA GLU A 180 -4.40 -45.71 29.98
C GLU A 180 -3.76 -45.05 31.21
N GLY A 181 -3.84 -43.71 31.29
CA GLY A 181 -3.47 -42.97 32.50
C GLY A 181 -3.29 -41.46 32.32
N GLU A 182 -4.31 -40.73 32.78
CA GLU A 182 -4.28 -39.45 33.53
C GLU A 182 -3.60 -38.16 32.99
N VAL A 183 -4.46 -37.18 32.74
CA VAL A 183 -4.50 -35.80 33.29
C VAL A 183 -3.18 -35.14 33.68
N LEU A 184 -2.89 -33.97 33.09
CA LEU A 184 -2.36 -32.82 33.82
C LEU A 184 -2.77 -31.48 33.15
N GLU A 185 -3.41 -30.64 33.95
CA GLU A 185 -3.71 -29.23 33.72
C GLU A 185 -2.43 -28.41 33.54
N GLY A 186 -2.49 -27.32 32.78
CA GLY A 186 -1.33 -26.46 32.55
C GLY A 186 -1.65 -25.15 31.85
N GLN A 187 -2.35 -24.28 32.58
CA GLN A 187 -2.18 -22.82 32.64
C GLN A 187 -2.38 -21.97 31.37
N ASP A 188 -3.47 -21.21 31.43
CA ASP A 188 -3.65 -19.91 30.77
C ASP A 188 -2.49 -18.96 31.09
N GLU A 189 -1.69 -18.60 30.08
CA GLU A 189 -0.89 -17.38 30.10
C GLU A 189 -1.52 -16.38 29.12
N ARG A 190 -2.49 -15.63 29.64
CA ARG A 190 -2.92 -14.36 29.04
C ARG A 190 -1.85 -13.32 29.37
N GLU A 191 -0.96 -13.04 28.43
CA GLU A 191 -0.15 -11.82 28.50
C GLU A 191 -1.12 -10.62 28.37
N SER A 192 -1.16 -9.80 29.42
CA SER A 192 -1.95 -8.58 29.50
C SER A 192 -1.32 -7.49 28.63
N ALA A 193 -2.16 -6.72 27.94
CA ALA A 193 -1.75 -5.67 26.99
C ALA A 193 -0.96 -4.50 27.62
N GLU A 194 -0.74 -4.49 28.93
CA GLU A 194 0.03 -3.47 29.65
C GLU A 194 1.53 -3.77 29.72
N GLU A 195 1.97 -5.01 29.47
CA GLU A 195 3.41 -5.39 29.55
C GLU A 195 4.17 -5.12 28.23
N LEU A 196 3.46 -4.74 27.16
CA LEU A 196 4.03 -4.45 25.83
C LEU A 196 4.39 -2.97 25.63
N GLU A 197 3.87 -2.06 26.46
CA GLU A 197 4.16 -0.62 26.38
C GLU A 197 5.50 -0.24 27.05
N GLU A 198 5.99 -1.04 28.00
CA GLU A 198 7.23 -0.72 28.75
C GLU A 198 8.51 -1.00 27.93
N ARG A 199 8.45 -1.82 26.87
CA ARG A 199 9.61 -2.09 25.97
C ARG A 199 9.86 -1.04 24.89
N PHE A 200 8.92 -0.12 24.66
CA PHE A 200 9.08 0.93 23.64
C PHE A 200 9.60 2.26 24.20
N ALA A 201 9.60 2.45 25.54
CA ALA A 201 10.08 3.67 26.19
C ALA A 201 11.60 3.71 26.42
N GLU A 202 12.31 2.58 26.39
CA GLU A 202 13.76 2.51 26.67
C GLU A 202 14.69 2.85 25.48
N ARG A 203 14.16 3.41 24.38
CA ARG A 203 14.96 3.72 23.17
C ARG A 203 15.05 5.20 22.80
N GLN A 204 14.70 6.12 23.70
CA GLN A 204 14.83 7.56 23.45
C GLN A 204 15.78 8.35 24.38
N ASP A 205 16.52 7.71 25.29
CA ASP A 205 17.40 8.40 26.24
C ASP A 205 18.92 8.16 26.04
N SER A 206 19.38 7.90 24.81
CA SER A 206 20.82 7.64 24.56
C SER A 206 21.46 8.42 23.42
N ALA A 207 20.86 9.53 22.98
CA ALA A 207 21.45 10.41 21.97
C ALA A 207 21.53 11.89 22.40
N MET A 208 21.52 12.15 23.71
CA MET A 208 21.97 13.43 24.30
C MET A 208 23.25 13.18 25.10
N MET A 209 24.40 13.13 24.43
CA MET A 209 25.67 13.58 25.01
C MET A 209 26.67 13.86 23.87
N ASP A 210 27.38 14.96 24.06
CA ASP A 210 28.65 15.34 23.44
C ASP A 210 28.64 15.84 22.00
N THR A 211 28.60 17.17 21.83
CA THR A 211 29.81 17.92 21.43
C THR A 211 29.57 19.43 21.65
N GLU A 212 29.79 19.91 22.87
CA GLU A 212 30.25 21.28 23.08
C GLU A 212 31.78 21.25 23.04
N MET A 213 32.38 21.92 22.08
CA MET A 213 33.78 22.31 22.17
C MET A 213 33.93 23.69 21.51
N GLU A 214 33.87 24.71 22.37
CA GLU A 214 34.33 26.05 22.09
C GLU A 214 35.82 26.00 21.71
N MET A 215 36.20 26.69 20.63
CA MET A 215 37.57 27.17 20.45
C MET A 215 37.52 28.63 20.06
N ASP A 216 37.87 29.46 21.04
CA ASP A 216 38.27 30.84 20.87
C ASP A 216 39.53 30.91 19.99
N ILE A 217 39.46 31.67 18.91
CA ILE A 217 40.64 32.27 18.27
C ILE A 217 40.38 33.77 18.18
N ASP A 218 40.99 34.48 19.12
CA ASP A 218 41.34 35.89 19.01
C ASP A 218 42.51 36.06 18.02
N THR A 219 42.74 37.32 17.63
CA THR A 219 43.92 37.94 16.97
C THR A 219 43.95 37.96 15.42
N GLU A 220 44.17 39.08 14.72
CA GLU A 220 44.30 40.52 15.02
C GLU A 220 43.83 41.33 13.78
N GLU A 221 43.47 42.59 14.02
CA GLU A 221 43.45 43.66 13.01
C GLU A 221 44.84 43.85 12.39
N ASP A 222 44.90 44.14 11.09
CA ASP A 222 45.87 45.08 10.51
C ASP A 222 45.46 45.41 9.05
N ASP A 223 44.88 46.60 8.92
CA ASP A 223 45.07 47.69 7.95
C ASP A 223 45.68 47.48 6.54
N ASP A 224 45.08 48.26 5.61
CA ASP A 224 45.63 48.88 4.40
C ASP A 224 46.02 47.93 3.22
N ASP A 225 45.88 48.25 1.93
CA ASP A 225 45.79 49.54 1.27
C ASP A 225 45.21 49.39 -0.16
N ASP A 226 44.63 50.50 -0.59
CA ASP A 226 44.38 51.06 -1.91
C ASP A 226 44.59 50.31 -3.27
N ASN A 227 43.54 50.50 -4.10
CA ASN A 227 43.60 51.15 -5.42
C ASN A 227 44.18 50.38 -6.63
N GLN A 228 43.32 50.09 -7.62
CA GLN A 228 43.44 50.78 -8.93
C GLN A 228 42.25 50.54 -9.87
N LYS A 229 41.74 51.68 -10.36
CA LYS A 229 40.95 51.88 -11.58
C LYS A 229 41.65 51.27 -12.80
N GLU A 230 40.88 50.80 -13.78
CA GLU A 230 40.84 51.45 -15.11
C GLU A 230 39.71 50.93 -16.00
N LYS A 231 38.91 51.88 -16.49
CA LYS A 231 38.16 51.80 -17.76
C LYS A 231 39.16 51.77 -18.91
N VAL A 232 38.91 50.99 -19.96
CA VAL A 232 38.96 51.33 -21.41
C VAL A 232 38.35 50.10 -22.12
N GLY A 233 37.46 50.14 -23.11
CA GLY A 233 36.82 51.14 -23.94
C GLY A 233 35.97 50.38 -24.96
#